data_AF-A0AAN5D4K8-F1
#
_entry.id   AF-A0AAN5D4K8-F1
#
_cell.length_a   1.000
_cell.length_b   1.000
_cell.length_c   1.000
_cell.angle_alpha   90.00
_cell.angle_beta   90.00
_cell.angle_gamma   90.00
#
_symmetry.space_group_name_H-M   'P 1'
#
loop_
_entity.id
_entity.type
_entity.pdbx_description
1 polymer ?
#
loop_
_entity_poly.entity_id
_entity_poly.type
_entity_poly.pdbx_seq_one_letter_code
_entity_poly.pdbx_strand_id
1 'polypeptide(L)'
;IQMRSLIVALALVFGSFAYKDGMLASNRIPEQAVTVIQDTCGECKSIVHSIIAAIDDPQKLAELKVLLAVLCHATPFESECKLMVSVIDVVIKRIEPFLRDEEKVCKKLHLCANPKLTNFHRIGMLYLEKARNDGKDTVSSANDFVCDECQMAAIEFKKVIDNEKERAAIKTWISENICKRIHKYQGACDLLLEEYLPEIWKALDALLANPNQACAQLGFCAKQAGLPMNKIAFLYNGLKSI
;
A
#
# COMPACT_ATOMS: atom_id res chain seq x y z
N ILE A 1 -30.78 38.00 -7.90
CA ILE A 1 -29.58 37.58 -7.13
C ILE A 1 -29.45 36.05 -7.09
N GLN A 2 -30.52 35.30 -6.76
CA GLN A 2 -30.52 33.83 -6.73
C GLN A 2 -30.08 33.13 -8.04
N MET A 3 -30.53 33.60 -9.21
CA MET A 3 -30.21 32.95 -10.50
C MET A 3 -28.73 33.08 -10.89
N ARG A 4 -28.07 34.20 -10.57
CA ARG A 4 -26.63 34.37 -10.78
C ARG A 4 -25.82 33.47 -9.85
N SER A 5 -26.23 33.33 -8.59
CA SER A 5 -25.59 32.41 -7.65
C SER A 5 -25.75 30.94 -8.06
N LEU A 6 -26.90 30.56 -8.65
CA LEU A 6 -27.15 29.22 -9.18
C LEU A 6 -26.30 28.89 -10.41
N ILE A 7 -26.14 29.84 -11.32
CA ILE A 7 -25.28 29.68 -12.51
C ILE A 7 -23.81 29.55 -12.10
N VAL A 8 -23.35 30.35 -11.12
CA VAL A 8 -21.98 30.25 -10.59
C VAL A 8 -21.76 28.91 -9.88
N ALA A 9 -22.73 28.44 -9.09
CA ALA A 9 -22.64 27.14 -8.42
C ALA A 9 -22.58 25.98 -9.44
N LEU A 10 -23.44 26.00 -10.46
CA LEU A 10 -23.41 25.00 -11.54
C LEU A 10 -22.09 25.05 -12.31
N ALA A 11 -21.58 26.23 -12.66
CA ALA A 11 -20.29 26.37 -13.34
C ALA A 11 -19.12 25.84 -12.50
N LEU A 12 -19.14 26.04 -11.18
CA LEU A 12 -18.13 25.48 -10.26
C LEU A 12 -18.22 23.96 -10.19
N VAL A 13 -19.43 23.39 -10.15
CA VAL A 13 -19.65 21.93 -10.10
C VAL A 13 -19.24 21.27 -11.42
N PHE A 14 -19.66 21.80 -12.57
CA PHE A 14 -19.24 21.27 -13.87
C PHE A 14 -17.74 21.44 -14.11
N GLY A 15 -17.16 22.56 -13.67
CA GLY A 15 -15.72 22.79 -13.72
C GLY A 15 -14.94 21.77 -12.86
N SER A 16 -15.45 21.40 -11.69
CA SER A 16 -14.79 20.42 -10.83
C SER A 16 -14.91 18.98 -11.32
N PHE A 17 -16.01 18.61 -11.99
CA PHE A 17 -16.12 17.30 -12.66
C PHE A 17 -15.20 17.19 -13.89
N ALA A 18 -15.19 18.21 -14.77
CA ALA A 18 -14.29 18.22 -15.93
C ALA A 18 -12.82 18.24 -15.52
N TYR A 19 -12.49 18.96 -14.44
CA TYR A 19 -11.16 18.95 -13.84
C TYR A 19 -10.77 17.56 -13.31
N LYS A 20 -11.68 16.87 -12.61
CA LYS A 20 -11.46 15.50 -12.11
C LYS A 20 -11.21 14.52 -13.26
N ASP A 21 -12.02 14.55 -14.32
CA ASP A 21 -11.89 13.61 -15.43
C ASP A 21 -10.62 13.84 -16.25
N GLY A 22 -10.25 15.11 -16.48
CA GLY A 22 -8.97 15.47 -17.10
C GLY A 22 -7.76 15.04 -16.25
N MET A 23 -7.84 15.24 -14.94
CA MET A 23 -6.81 14.83 -13.99
C MET A 23 -6.62 13.31 -13.97
N LEU A 24 -7.71 12.54 -13.91
CA LEU A 24 -7.64 11.07 -13.92
C LEU A 24 -7.10 10.54 -15.24
N ALA A 25 -7.42 11.17 -16.37
CA ALA A 25 -6.89 10.78 -17.68
C ALA A 25 -5.38 11.00 -17.80
N SER A 26 -4.84 12.09 -17.23
CA SER A 26 -3.41 12.44 -17.32
C SER A 26 -2.52 11.73 -16.29
N ASN A 27 -3.09 11.25 -15.18
CA ASN A 27 -2.35 10.62 -14.08
C ASN A 27 -2.54 9.10 -13.99
N ARG A 28 -3.36 8.50 -14.85
CA ARG A 28 -3.48 7.03 -14.91
C ARG A 28 -2.18 6.45 -15.43
N ILE A 29 -1.72 5.36 -14.80
CA ILE A 29 -0.66 4.53 -15.37
C ILE A 29 -1.18 4.05 -16.74
N PRO A 30 -0.47 4.32 -17.85
CA PRO A 30 -0.95 3.94 -19.18
C PRO A 30 -1.14 2.42 -19.24
N GLU A 31 -2.33 1.99 -19.65
CA GLU A 31 -2.74 0.57 -19.75
C GLU A 31 -1.81 -0.24 -20.67
N GLN A 32 -1.14 0.44 -21.60
CA GLN A 32 -0.19 -0.12 -22.56
C GLN A 32 1.17 -0.49 -21.95
N ALA A 33 1.50 -0.04 -20.73
CA ALA A 33 2.71 -0.46 -20.02
C ALA A 33 2.71 -1.96 -19.66
N VAL A 34 1.56 -2.64 -19.78
CA VAL A 34 1.36 -4.07 -19.45
C VAL A 34 1.47 -4.97 -20.71
N THR A 35 1.80 -4.43 -21.88
CA THR A 35 1.80 -5.21 -23.14
C THR A 35 3.12 -5.92 -23.46
N VAL A 36 4.15 -5.76 -22.64
CA VAL A 36 5.35 -6.60 -22.70
C VAL A 36 5.37 -7.38 -21.39
N ILE A 37 5.15 -8.70 -21.45
CA ILE A 37 5.45 -9.58 -20.31
C ILE A 37 6.97 -9.58 -20.17
N GLN A 38 7.49 -8.55 -19.51
CA GLN A 38 8.84 -8.50 -19.02
C GLN A 38 8.85 -9.25 -17.70
N ASP A 39 10.00 -9.82 -17.36
CA ASP A 39 10.20 -10.35 -16.03
C ASP A 39 9.96 -9.27 -14.95
N THR A 40 9.96 -9.72 -13.69
CA THR A 40 9.82 -8.84 -12.53
C THR A 40 10.85 -7.70 -12.50
N CYS A 41 11.98 -7.84 -13.20
CA CYS A 41 12.99 -6.80 -13.31
C CYS A 41 12.55 -5.68 -14.26
N GLY A 42 12.07 -6.03 -15.45
CA GLY A 42 11.55 -5.05 -16.41
C GLY A 42 10.34 -4.28 -15.87
N GLU A 43 9.43 -4.97 -15.20
CA GLU A 43 8.28 -4.33 -14.53
C GLU A 43 8.71 -3.35 -13.44
N CYS A 44 9.66 -3.77 -12.59
CA CYS A 44 10.21 -2.88 -11.58
C CYS A 44 10.80 -1.61 -12.20
N LYS A 45 11.63 -1.75 -13.24
CA LYS A 45 12.24 -0.61 -13.93
C LYS A 45 11.20 0.31 -14.53
N SER A 46 10.19 -0.25 -15.19
CA SER A 46 9.09 0.53 -15.78
C SER A 46 8.33 1.36 -14.72
N ILE A 47 8.06 0.76 -13.55
CA ILE A 47 7.42 1.45 -12.43
C ILE A 47 8.35 2.56 -11.88
N VAL A 48 9.61 2.25 -11.62
CA VAL A 48 10.57 3.24 -11.10
C VAL A 48 10.73 4.39 -12.10
N HIS A 49 10.83 4.09 -13.40
CA HIS A 49 10.86 5.06 -14.48
C HIS A 49 9.65 5.99 -14.46
N SER A 50 8.45 5.43 -14.32
CA SER A 50 7.20 6.17 -14.25
C SER A 50 7.14 7.09 -13.02
N ILE A 51 7.66 6.62 -11.88
CA ILE A 51 7.78 7.44 -10.66
C ILE A 51 8.75 8.60 -10.89
N ILE A 52 9.91 8.35 -11.49
CA ILE A 52 10.88 9.41 -11.80
C ILE A 52 10.27 10.45 -12.74
N ALA A 53 9.60 10.01 -13.81
CA ALA A 53 8.94 10.90 -14.75
C ALA A 53 7.84 11.75 -14.08
N ALA A 54 7.14 11.19 -13.09
CA ALA A 54 6.16 11.94 -12.30
C ALA A 54 6.81 12.92 -11.31
N ILE A 55 7.98 12.59 -10.75
CA ILE A 55 8.75 13.49 -9.87
C ILE A 55 9.29 14.69 -10.67
N ASP A 56 9.71 14.46 -11.92
CA ASP A 56 10.23 15.50 -12.82
C ASP A 56 9.13 16.45 -13.34
N ASP A 57 7.86 16.05 -13.21
CA ASP A 57 6.70 16.82 -13.65
C ASP A 57 6.10 17.61 -12.46
N PRO A 58 6.37 18.92 -12.37
CA PRO A 58 5.86 19.75 -11.28
C PRO A 58 4.33 19.85 -11.27
N GLN A 59 3.68 19.66 -12.43
CA GLN A 59 2.22 19.68 -12.52
C GLN A 59 1.63 18.43 -11.88
N LYS A 60 2.16 17.24 -12.21
CA LYS A 60 1.74 15.96 -11.58
C LYS A 60 1.94 15.98 -10.07
N LEU A 61 3.04 16.57 -9.61
CA LEU A 61 3.31 16.68 -8.17
C LEU A 61 2.35 17.65 -7.46
N ALA A 62 2.01 18.79 -8.09
CA ALA A 62 1.02 19.72 -7.56
C ALA A 62 -0.38 19.07 -7.49
N GLU A 63 -0.76 18.36 -8.54
CA GLU A 63 -2.00 17.60 -8.64
C GLU A 63 -2.11 16.51 -7.56
N LEU A 64 -1.04 15.73 -7.35
CA LEU A 64 -0.98 14.73 -6.28
C LEU A 64 -1.23 15.34 -4.89
N LYS A 65 -0.63 16.50 -4.59
CA LYS A 65 -0.85 17.18 -3.30
C LYS A 65 -2.29 17.60 -3.10
N VAL A 66 -2.96 18.07 -4.16
CA VAL A 66 -4.38 18.44 -4.08
C VAL A 66 -5.22 17.22 -3.72
N LEU A 67 -4.98 16.07 -4.37
CA LEU A 67 -5.69 14.83 -4.06
C LEU A 67 -5.43 14.37 -2.62
N LEU A 68 -4.17 14.35 -2.18
CA LEU A 68 -3.83 13.96 -0.82
C LEU A 68 -4.44 14.90 0.21
N ALA A 69 -4.45 16.22 -0.05
CA ALA A 69 -5.09 17.20 0.83
C ALA A 69 -6.61 16.99 0.93
N VAL A 70 -7.26 16.60 -0.16
CA VAL A 70 -8.68 16.22 -0.15
C VAL A 70 -8.90 14.95 0.68
N LEU A 71 -8.03 13.94 0.52
CA LEU A 71 -8.13 12.69 1.29
C LEU A 71 -7.89 12.89 2.80
N CYS A 72 -7.14 13.92 3.20
CA CYS A 72 -6.94 14.23 4.61
C CYS A 72 -8.25 14.51 5.37
N HIS A 73 -9.28 15.02 4.70
CA HIS A 73 -10.61 15.24 5.29
C HIS A 73 -11.33 13.95 5.68
N ALA A 74 -10.95 12.81 5.10
CA ALA A 74 -11.50 11.51 5.46
C ALA A 74 -10.84 10.91 6.71
N THR A 75 -9.88 11.61 7.32
CA THR A 75 -9.13 11.14 8.48
C THR A 75 -9.45 11.96 9.72
N PRO A 76 -9.39 11.37 10.94
CA PRO A 76 -9.53 12.13 12.18
C PRO A 76 -8.31 13.01 12.50
N PHE A 77 -7.22 12.92 11.72
CA PHE A 77 -5.96 13.64 11.89
C PHE A 77 -5.73 14.64 10.74
N GLU A 78 -6.79 15.35 10.34
CA GLU A 78 -6.78 16.18 9.13
C GLU A 78 -5.62 17.18 9.10
N SER A 79 -5.35 17.85 10.22
CA SER A 79 -4.29 18.86 10.34
C SER A 79 -2.89 18.28 10.15
N GLU A 80 -2.61 17.17 10.79
CA GLU A 80 -1.34 16.45 10.73
C GLU A 80 -1.13 15.86 9.34
N CYS A 81 -2.19 15.31 8.76
CA CYS A 81 -2.19 14.84 7.37
C CYS A 81 -1.87 15.99 6.41
N LYS A 82 -2.54 17.14 6.52
CA LYS A 82 -2.28 18.32 5.67
C LYS A 82 -0.86 18.86 5.85
N LEU A 83 -0.34 18.85 7.08
CA LEU A 83 1.05 19.21 7.35
C LEU A 83 2.01 18.26 6.62
N MET A 84 1.78 16.94 6.68
CA MET A 84 2.59 15.95 5.96
C MET A 84 2.52 16.14 4.44
N VAL A 85 1.34 16.41 3.89
CA VAL A 85 1.16 16.72 2.46
C VAL A 85 1.92 17.99 2.07
N SER A 86 1.94 19.01 2.94
CA SER A 86 2.64 20.27 2.65
C SER A 86 4.17 20.10 2.54
N VAL A 87 4.75 19.12 3.22
CA VAL A 87 6.20 18.84 3.21
C VAL A 87 6.60 17.70 2.26
N ILE A 88 5.66 17.17 1.48
CA ILE A 88 5.91 16.00 0.61
C ILE A 88 7.04 16.26 -0.41
N ASP A 89 7.24 17.51 -0.86
CA ASP A 89 8.35 17.88 -1.74
C ASP A 89 9.71 17.58 -1.12
N VAL A 90 9.84 17.85 0.18
CA VAL A 90 11.08 17.60 0.92
C VAL A 90 11.35 16.11 0.99
N VAL A 91 10.30 15.31 1.21
CA VAL A 91 10.38 13.85 1.22
C VAL A 91 10.78 13.32 -0.15
N ILE A 92 10.15 13.80 -1.23
CA ILE A 92 10.46 13.39 -2.60
C ILE A 92 11.89 13.76 -2.95
N LYS A 93 12.34 14.99 -2.69
CA LYS A 93 13.74 15.41 -2.94
C LYS A 93 14.77 14.55 -2.20
N ARG A 94 14.42 13.99 -1.04
CA ARG A 94 15.29 13.09 -0.28
C ARG A 94 15.32 11.67 -0.88
N ILE A 95 14.21 11.22 -1.45
CA ILE A 95 14.07 9.87 -2.02
C ILE A 95 14.58 9.81 -3.47
N GLU A 96 14.36 10.87 -4.24
CA GLU A 96 14.67 10.96 -5.67
C GLU A 96 16.08 10.46 -6.04
N PRO A 97 17.17 10.83 -5.34
CA PRO A 97 18.52 10.37 -5.71
C PRO A 97 18.68 8.85 -5.62
N PHE A 98 17.88 8.19 -4.76
CA PHE A 98 17.87 6.75 -4.67
C PHE A 98 17.15 6.11 -5.85
N LEU A 99 16.15 6.78 -6.43
CA LEU A 99 15.32 6.26 -7.51
C LEU A 99 15.98 6.35 -8.89
N ARG A 100 16.83 7.36 -9.14
CA ARG A 100 17.44 7.63 -10.46
C ARG A 100 18.24 6.46 -11.06
N ASP A 101 18.70 5.52 -10.24
CA ASP A 101 19.35 4.29 -10.70
C ASP A 101 18.35 3.12 -10.58
N GLU A 102 17.51 2.98 -11.61
CA GLU A 102 16.44 1.98 -11.68
C GLU A 102 16.97 0.56 -11.44
N GLU A 103 18.10 0.20 -12.06
CA GLU A 103 18.76 -1.10 -11.91
C GLU A 103 19.14 -1.36 -10.45
N LYS A 104 19.79 -0.39 -9.80
CA LYS A 104 20.25 -0.53 -8.42
C LYS A 104 19.09 -0.60 -7.43
N VAL A 105 18.03 0.19 -7.64
CA VAL A 105 16.81 0.10 -6.82
C VAL A 105 16.17 -1.26 -6.98
N CYS A 106 15.95 -1.69 -8.21
CA CYS A 106 15.29 -2.97 -8.47
C CYS A 106 16.13 -4.18 -8.01
N LYS A 107 17.47 -4.08 -8.01
CA LYS A 107 18.35 -5.07 -7.36
C LYS A 107 18.24 -5.04 -5.84
N LYS A 108 18.20 -3.86 -5.22
CA LYS A 108 18.00 -3.73 -3.76
C LYS A 108 16.64 -4.25 -3.30
N LEU A 109 15.61 -4.10 -4.14
CA LEU A 109 14.29 -4.70 -3.95
C LEU A 109 14.23 -6.19 -4.34
N HIS A 110 15.36 -6.75 -4.79
CA HIS A 110 15.49 -8.13 -5.26
C HIS A 110 14.67 -8.48 -6.52
N LEU A 111 14.00 -7.51 -7.16
CA LEU A 111 13.20 -7.71 -8.37
C LEU A 111 14.03 -8.03 -9.62
N CYS A 112 15.29 -7.56 -9.65
CA CYS A 112 16.29 -7.87 -10.68
C CYS A 112 17.36 -8.89 -10.25
N ALA A 113 17.20 -9.52 -9.07
CA ALA A 113 18.22 -10.42 -8.52
C ALA A 113 17.63 -11.72 -7.93
N ASN A 114 16.31 -11.93 -8.04
CA ASN A 114 15.63 -13.08 -7.47
C ASN A 114 14.90 -13.89 -8.56
N PRO A 115 15.55 -14.92 -9.14
CA PRO A 115 14.93 -15.74 -10.17
C PRO A 115 13.71 -16.52 -9.67
N LYS A 116 13.59 -16.78 -8.35
CA LYS A 116 12.38 -17.41 -7.79
C LYS A 116 11.17 -16.50 -7.94
N LEU A 117 11.35 -15.20 -7.69
CA LEU A 117 10.29 -14.21 -7.82
C LEU A 117 9.85 -14.06 -9.28
N THR A 118 10.81 -14.04 -10.21
CA THR A 118 10.53 -14.02 -11.66
C THR A 118 9.76 -15.25 -12.11
N ASN A 119 10.17 -16.45 -11.67
CA ASN A 119 9.47 -17.68 -12.01
C ASN A 119 8.07 -17.73 -11.42
N PHE A 120 7.91 -17.28 -10.18
CA PHE A 120 6.61 -17.20 -9.53
C PHE A 120 5.66 -16.26 -10.28
N HIS A 121 6.12 -15.04 -10.63
CA HIS A 121 5.36 -14.11 -11.46
C HIS A 121 4.92 -14.76 -12.78
N ARG A 122 5.84 -15.43 -13.46
CA ARG A 122 5.56 -16.16 -14.70
C ARG A 122 4.49 -17.24 -14.52
N ILE A 123 4.55 -18.02 -13.44
CA ILE A 123 3.55 -19.06 -13.14
C ILE A 123 2.17 -18.43 -12.91
N GLY A 124 2.10 -17.34 -12.13
CA GLY A 124 0.85 -16.60 -11.91
C GLY A 124 0.24 -16.09 -13.21
N MET A 125 1.05 -15.50 -14.09
CA MET A 125 0.58 -15.04 -15.41
C MET A 125 0.08 -16.19 -16.29
N LEU A 126 0.77 -17.35 -16.27
CA LEU A 126 0.32 -18.55 -16.99
C LEU A 126 -0.99 -19.13 -16.40
N TYR A 127 -1.18 -19.04 -15.08
CA TYR A 127 -2.43 -19.45 -14.43
C TYR A 127 -3.61 -18.59 -14.91
N LEU A 128 -3.42 -17.26 -14.94
CA LEU A 128 -4.43 -16.33 -15.46
C LEU A 128 -4.71 -16.55 -16.96
N GLU A 129 -3.67 -16.79 -17.75
CA GLU A 129 -3.82 -17.08 -19.18
C GLU A 129 -4.58 -18.39 -19.41
N LYS A 130 -4.27 -19.44 -18.65
CA LYS A 130 -5.00 -20.71 -18.68
C LYS A 130 -6.47 -20.52 -18.30
N ALA A 131 -6.75 -19.80 -17.22
CA ALA A 131 -8.11 -19.51 -16.79
C ALA A 131 -8.94 -18.81 -17.87
N ARG A 132 -8.33 -17.82 -18.55
CA ARG A 132 -8.93 -17.14 -19.70
C ARG A 132 -9.26 -18.12 -20.84
N ASN A 133 -8.33 -19.03 -21.15
CA ASN A 133 -8.48 -20.00 -22.23
C ASN A 133 -9.51 -21.11 -21.90
N ASP A 134 -9.65 -21.47 -20.63
CA ASP A 134 -10.62 -22.45 -20.12
C ASP A 134 -12.05 -21.87 -20.03
N GLY A 135 -12.27 -20.63 -20.51
CA GLY A 135 -13.57 -19.97 -20.52
C GLY A 135 -14.07 -19.57 -19.12
N LYS A 136 -13.20 -19.60 -18.11
CA LYS A 136 -13.53 -19.05 -16.80
C LYS A 136 -13.47 -17.54 -16.86
N ASP A 137 -14.35 -16.90 -16.09
CA ASP A 137 -14.21 -15.46 -15.86
C ASP A 137 -12.82 -15.18 -15.25
N THR A 138 -12.05 -14.35 -15.95
CA THR A 138 -10.73 -13.91 -15.55
C THR A 138 -10.75 -13.23 -14.18
N VAL A 139 -11.86 -12.56 -13.83
CA VAL A 139 -12.01 -11.92 -12.52
C VAL A 139 -12.15 -12.96 -11.43
N SER A 140 -13.03 -13.96 -11.60
CA SER A 140 -13.17 -15.06 -10.63
C SER A 140 -11.87 -15.84 -10.47
N SER A 141 -11.16 -16.12 -11.56
CA SER A 141 -9.93 -16.92 -11.51
C SER A 141 -8.76 -16.14 -10.92
N ALA A 142 -8.70 -14.82 -11.18
CA ALA A 142 -7.77 -13.94 -10.48
C ALA A 142 -8.08 -13.86 -8.99
N ASN A 143 -9.36 -13.81 -8.60
CA ASN A 143 -9.76 -13.81 -7.20
C ASN A 143 -9.38 -15.12 -6.50
N ASP A 144 -9.57 -16.28 -7.14
CA ASP A 144 -9.17 -17.58 -6.57
C ASP A 144 -7.65 -17.64 -6.38
N PHE A 145 -6.87 -17.26 -7.40
CA PHE A 145 -5.40 -17.18 -7.30
C PHE A 145 -4.96 -16.21 -6.20
N VAL A 146 -5.50 -15.00 -6.17
CA VAL A 146 -5.17 -13.97 -5.15
C VAL A 146 -5.55 -14.43 -3.74
N CYS A 147 -6.66 -15.16 -3.59
CA CYS A 147 -7.07 -15.76 -2.33
C CYS A 147 -6.07 -16.82 -1.85
N ASP A 148 -5.67 -17.73 -2.73
CA ASP A 148 -4.69 -18.79 -2.41
C ASP A 148 -3.33 -18.19 -2.06
N GLU A 149 -2.86 -17.21 -2.82
CA GLU A 149 -1.60 -16.51 -2.56
C GLU A 149 -1.61 -15.75 -1.24
N CYS A 150 -2.71 -15.06 -0.92
CA CYS A 150 -2.86 -14.43 0.38
C CYS A 150 -2.79 -15.46 1.50
N GLN A 151 -3.45 -16.62 1.35
CA GLN A 151 -3.44 -17.66 2.38
C GLN A 151 -2.04 -18.22 2.59
N MET A 152 -1.30 -18.48 1.52
CA MET A 152 0.10 -18.91 1.61
C MET A 152 0.97 -17.85 2.31
N ALA A 153 0.83 -16.58 1.93
CA ALA A 153 1.54 -15.49 2.59
C ALA A 153 1.19 -15.38 4.08
N ALA A 154 -0.08 -15.54 4.44
CA ALA A 154 -0.53 -15.55 5.84
C ALA A 154 0.08 -16.72 6.63
N ILE A 155 0.18 -17.90 6.02
CA ILE A 155 0.81 -19.08 6.63
C ILE A 155 2.31 -18.84 6.85
N GLU A 156 3.04 -18.37 5.84
CA GLU A 156 4.47 -18.08 5.98
C GLU A 156 4.73 -16.96 6.99
N PHE A 157 3.90 -15.92 6.98
CA PHE A 157 4.00 -14.86 7.97
C PHE A 157 3.72 -15.37 9.38
N LYS A 158 2.72 -16.26 9.55
CA LYS A 158 2.43 -16.90 10.83
C LYS A 158 3.63 -17.67 11.38
N LYS A 159 4.45 -18.30 10.54
CA LYS A 159 5.69 -18.96 11.00
C LYS A 159 6.71 -17.99 11.59
N VAL A 160 6.86 -16.80 10.99
CA VAL A 160 7.73 -15.74 11.53
C VAL A 160 7.16 -15.23 12.85
N ILE A 161 5.85 -15.04 12.89
CA ILE A 161 5.14 -14.64 14.10
C ILE A 161 5.29 -15.71 15.18
N ASP A 162 5.12 -17.00 14.93
CA ASP A 162 5.27 -18.05 15.95
C ASP A 162 6.70 -18.24 16.47
N ASN A 163 7.69 -17.66 15.78
CA ASN A 163 9.07 -17.78 16.17
C ASN A 163 9.47 -16.68 17.17
N GLU A 164 9.57 -17.05 18.45
CA GLU A 164 9.99 -16.13 19.52
C GLU A 164 11.38 -15.52 19.28
N LYS A 165 12.30 -16.23 18.61
CA LYS A 165 13.63 -15.70 18.28
C LYS A 165 13.54 -14.58 17.25
N GLU A 166 12.69 -14.74 16.24
CA GLU A 166 12.44 -13.71 15.23
C GLU A 166 11.77 -12.48 15.87
N ARG A 167 10.77 -12.67 16.74
CA ARG A 167 10.14 -11.57 17.50
C ARG A 167 11.18 -10.78 18.30
N ALA A 168 12.05 -11.49 19.03
CA ALA A 168 13.10 -10.86 19.83
C ALA A 168 14.15 -10.16 18.96
N ALA A 169 14.52 -10.75 17.82
CA ALA A 169 15.43 -10.14 16.86
C ALA A 169 14.85 -8.85 16.26
N ILE A 170 13.56 -8.84 15.90
CA ILE A 170 12.86 -7.65 15.40
C ILE A 170 12.83 -6.55 16.46
N LYS A 171 12.42 -6.88 17.70
CA LYS A 171 12.41 -5.92 18.82
C LYS A 171 13.79 -5.31 19.04
N THR A 172 14.82 -6.16 19.10
CA THR A 172 16.21 -5.74 19.29
C THR A 172 16.67 -4.83 18.14
N TRP A 173 16.38 -5.21 16.90
CA TRP A 173 16.75 -4.42 15.74
C TRP A 173 16.09 -3.03 15.77
N ILE A 174 14.79 -2.93 16.10
CA ILE A 174 14.10 -1.64 16.22
C ILE A 174 14.70 -0.81 17.36
N SER A 175 14.95 -1.42 18.53
CA SER A 175 15.57 -0.72 19.66
C SER A 175 16.93 -0.14 19.26
N GLU A 176 17.79 -0.95 18.64
CA GLU A 176 19.17 -0.57 18.32
C GLU A 176 19.30 0.37 17.12
N ASN A 177 18.48 0.19 16.09
CA ASN A 177 18.61 0.91 14.84
C ASN A 177 17.62 2.05 14.67
N ILE A 178 16.53 2.07 15.44
CA ILE A 178 15.51 3.13 15.40
C ILE A 178 15.48 3.88 16.72
N CYS A 179 15.07 3.25 17.83
CA CYS A 179 14.83 3.95 19.10
C CYS A 179 16.07 4.70 19.59
N LYS A 180 17.25 4.06 19.61
CA LYS A 180 18.52 4.71 19.98
C LYS A 180 18.93 5.86 19.07
N ARG A 181 18.43 5.94 17.83
CA ARG A 181 18.76 7.02 16.87
C ARG A 181 17.82 8.22 16.97
N ILE A 182 16.68 8.07 17.63
CA ILE A 182 15.69 9.13 17.82
C ILE A 182 15.70 9.63 19.27
N HIS A 183 16.85 10.12 19.76
CA HIS A 183 17.08 10.46 21.18
C HIS A 183 15.92 11.20 21.87
N LYS A 184 15.30 12.20 21.21
CA LYS A 184 14.15 12.96 21.76
C LYS A 184 12.92 12.08 22.05
N TYR A 185 12.72 11.02 21.29
CA TYR A 185 11.56 10.12 21.35
C TYR A 185 11.93 8.72 21.83
N GLN A 186 13.17 8.50 22.30
CA GLN A 186 13.66 7.18 22.67
C GLN A 186 12.76 6.51 23.72
N GLY A 187 12.38 7.22 24.80
CA GLY A 187 11.51 6.65 25.82
C GLY A 187 10.12 6.24 25.32
N ALA A 188 9.51 7.02 24.43
CA ALA A 188 8.24 6.66 23.80
C ALA A 188 8.38 5.48 22.83
N CYS A 189 9.52 5.39 22.14
CA CYS A 189 9.85 4.26 21.27
C CYS A 189 10.09 2.97 22.08
N ASP A 190 10.81 3.06 23.19
CA ASP A 190 11.04 1.94 24.09
C ASP A 190 9.70 1.47 24.69
N LEU A 191 8.82 2.39 25.11
CA LEU A 191 7.46 2.06 25.56
C LEU A 191 6.66 1.30 24.48
N LEU A 192 6.72 1.74 23.22
CA LEU A 192 6.09 1.05 22.10
C LEU A 192 6.58 -0.41 21.99
N LEU A 193 7.88 -0.64 22.17
CA LEU A 193 8.48 -1.97 22.07
C LEU A 193 8.20 -2.86 23.28
N GLU A 194 8.09 -2.29 24.47
CA GLU A 194 7.87 -3.05 25.70
C GLU A 194 6.39 -3.37 25.94
N GLU A 195 5.49 -2.42 25.69
CA GLU A 195 4.07 -2.57 26.02
C GLU A 195 3.19 -2.92 24.81
N TYR A 196 3.41 -2.29 23.67
CA TYR A 196 2.50 -2.41 22.53
C TYR A 196 2.91 -3.53 21.58
N LEU A 197 4.22 -3.73 21.35
CA LEU A 197 4.70 -4.77 20.45
C LEU A 197 4.24 -6.19 20.86
N PRO A 198 4.19 -6.58 22.15
CA PRO A 198 3.60 -7.86 22.56
C PRO A 198 2.11 -8.00 22.20
N GLU A 199 1.32 -6.94 22.40
CA GLU A 199 -0.11 -6.94 22.03
C GLU A 199 -0.30 -6.99 20.51
N ILE A 200 0.59 -6.36 19.73
CA ILE A 200 0.64 -6.48 18.27
C ILE A 200 0.89 -7.95 17.87
N TRP A 201 1.84 -8.64 18.51
CA TRP A 201 2.08 -10.06 18.22
C TRP A 201 0.85 -10.92 18.52
N LYS A 202 0.19 -10.69 19.64
CA LYS A 202 -1.04 -11.40 20.01
C LYS A 202 -2.18 -11.13 19.03
N ALA A 203 -2.32 -9.89 18.56
CA ALA A 203 -3.32 -9.54 17.55
C ALA A 203 -3.02 -10.22 16.21
N LEU A 204 -1.75 -10.27 15.80
CA LEU A 204 -1.31 -10.96 14.59
C LEU A 204 -1.51 -12.48 14.71
N ASP A 205 -1.21 -13.08 15.86
CA ASP A 205 -1.48 -14.49 16.13
C ASP A 205 -2.95 -14.83 15.95
N ALA A 206 -3.84 -14.01 16.52
CA ALA A 206 -5.28 -14.19 16.43
C ALA A 206 -5.80 -14.00 15.00
N LEU A 207 -5.28 -12.99 14.28
CA LEU A 207 -5.67 -12.72 12.89
C LEU A 207 -5.25 -13.86 11.96
N LEU A 208 -4.01 -14.34 12.10
CA LEU A 208 -3.39 -15.33 11.22
C LEU A 208 -3.72 -16.79 11.59
N ALA A 209 -4.45 -17.03 12.68
CA ALA A 209 -4.88 -18.36 13.10
C ALA A 209 -5.73 -19.08 12.05
N ASN A 210 -6.45 -18.33 11.21
CA ASN A 210 -7.20 -18.84 10.07
C ASN A 210 -6.84 -18.03 8.81
N PRO A 211 -5.93 -18.53 7.96
CA PRO A 211 -5.47 -17.83 6.75
C PRO A 211 -6.62 -17.40 5.83
N ASN A 212 -7.62 -18.26 5.60
CA ASN A 212 -8.76 -17.94 4.74
C ASN A 212 -9.57 -16.77 5.32
N GLN A 213 -9.85 -16.80 6.63
CA GLN A 213 -10.58 -15.73 7.29
C GLN A 213 -9.78 -14.43 7.30
N ALA A 214 -8.47 -14.48 7.54
CA ALA A 214 -7.58 -13.31 7.48
C ALA A 214 -7.64 -12.67 6.08
N CYS A 215 -7.50 -13.49 5.04
CA CYS A 215 -7.54 -13.04 3.65
C CYS A 215 -8.92 -12.54 3.22
N ALA A 216 -10.00 -13.10 3.76
CA ALA A 216 -11.35 -12.59 3.53
C ALA A 216 -11.58 -11.23 4.20
N GLN A 217 -11.00 -10.99 5.40
CA GLN A 217 -11.04 -9.69 6.06
C GLN A 217 -10.27 -8.63 5.26
N LEU A 218 -9.17 -9.02 4.62
CA LEU A 218 -8.39 -8.16 3.73
C LEU A 218 -9.04 -7.98 2.34
N GLY A 219 -10.09 -8.75 2.02
CA GLY A 219 -10.80 -8.67 0.74
C GLY A 219 -10.15 -9.45 -0.41
N PHE A 220 -9.13 -10.26 -0.11
CA PHE A 220 -8.46 -11.13 -1.09
C PHE A 220 -9.23 -12.45 -1.31
N CYS A 221 -10.00 -12.90 -0.33
CA CYS A 221 -10.90 -14.05 -0.43
C CYS A 221 -12.37 -13.60 -0.35
N ALA A 222 -13.28 -14.41 -0.90
CA ALA A 222 -14.71 -14.19 -0.75
C ALA A 222 -15.10 -14.16 0.74
N LYS A 223 -15.91 -13.17 1.13
CA LYS A 223 -16.42 -13.07 2.51
C LYS A 223 -17.33 -14.26 2.80
N GLN A 224 -17.00 -15.03 3.85
CA GLN A 224 -17.90 -16.06 4.35
C GLN A 224 -19.17 -15.37 4.89
N ALA A 225 -20.35 -15.84 4.46
CA ALA A 225 -21.64 -15.33 4.91
C ALA A 225 -21.82 -15.68 6.40
N GLY A 226 -21.41 -14.77 7.26
CA GLY A 226 -21.51 -14.91 8.71
C GLY A 226 -20.18 -14.62 9.38
N LEU A 227 -19.94 -13.34 9.67
CA LEU A 227 -19.31 -12.82 10.90
C LEU A 227 -19.24 -11.28 10.76
N PRO A 228 -19.74 -10.51 11.74
CA PRO A 228 -19.71 -9.06 11.68
C PRO A 228 -18.26 -8.55 11.71
N MET A 229 -17.90 -7.73 10.72
CA MET A 229 -16.69 -6.91 10.74
C MET A 229 -16.78 -5.93 11.92
N ASN A 230 -16.34 -6.36 13.10
CA ASN A 230 -16.22 -5.50 14.26
C ASN A 230 -15.00 -5.89 15.11
N LYS A 231 -13.80 -5.76 14.53
CA LYS A 231 -12.53 -5.82 15.28
C LYS A 231 -11.49 -4.77 14.87
N ILE A 232 -11.60 -4.12 13.70
CA ILE A 232 -10.81 -2.90 13.42
C ILE A 232 -11.25 -1.74 14.33
N ALA A 233 -12.51 -1.72 14.77
CA ALA A 233 -13.01 -0.83 15.81
C ALA A 233 -12.32 -1.02 17.17
N PHE A 234 -11.74 -2.19 17.47
CA PHE A 234 -11.03 -2.43 18.73
C PHE A 234 -9.69 -1.70 18.79
N LEU A 235 -8.94 -1.65 17.69
CA LEU A 235 -7.71 -0.84 17.61
C LEU A 235 -8.03 0.66 17.74
N TYR A 236 -9.12 1.10 17.12
CA TYR A 236 -9.60 2.49 17.21
C TYR A 236 -10.08 2.87 18.62
N ASN A 237 -10.77 1.98 19.35
CA ASN A 237 -11.25 2.26 20.70
C ASN A 237 -10.18 2.13 21.80
N GLY A 238 -9.14 1.31 21.59
CA GLY A 238 -7.99 1.22 22.49
C GLY A 238 -7.13 2.48 22.49
N LEU A 239 -6.92 3.09 21.31
CA LEU A 239 -6.17 4.35 21.16
C LEU A 239 -6.91 5.60 21.65
N LYS A 240 -8.22 5.52 21.88
CA LYS A 240 -9.04 6.61 22.42
C LYS A 240 -9.06 6.67 23.95
N SER A 241 -8.49 5.67 24.61
CA SER A 241 -8.49 5.53 26.08
C SER A 241 -7.11 5.81 26.71
N ILE A 242 -6.20 6.43 25.95
CA ILE A 242 -4.91 6.99 26.39
C ILE A 242 -4.89 8.45 25.93
#